data_AF-A0A9D9MMC5-F1
#
_entry.id   AF-A0A9D9MMC5-F1
#
_cell.length_a   1.000
_cell.length_b   1.000
_cell.length_c   1.000
_cell.angle_alpha   90.00
_cell.angle_beta   90.00
_cell.angle_gamma   90.00
#
_symmetry.space_group_name_H-M   'P 1'
#
loop_
_entity.id
_entity.type
_entity.pdbx_description
1 polymer ?
#
loop_
_entity_poly.entity_id
_entity_poly.type
_entity_poly.pdbx_seq_one_letter_code
_entity_poly.pdbx_strand_id
1 'polypeptide(L)'
;MIKKSVILPFLTLILLSCHRTDEKFCSCMNKSKEVNALTEKIWQQKATKEDSVKLKSMITSKNKLCEMYALKNGEELLKLREDCK
;
A
#
# COMPACT_ATOMS: atom_id res chain seq x y z
N MET A 1 8.35 41.95 -42.42
CA MET A 1 7.87 40.62 -42.87
C MET A 1 8.24 39.60 -41.81
N ILE A 2 7.22 38.93 -41.27
CA ILE A 2 7.32 37.98 -40.15
C ILE A 2 7.78 36.62 -40.68
N LYS A 3 8.75 35.99 -40.03
CA LYS A 3 8.73 34.53 -39.84
C LYS A 3 9.58 34.14 -38.62
N LYS A 4 8.95 34.26 -37.45
CA LYS A 4 9.42 33.67 -36.20
C LYS A 4 9.37 32.15 -36.36
N SER A 5 10.52 31.49 -36.47
CA SER A 5 10.60 30.03 -36.42
C SER A 5 10.88 29.61 -34.98
N VAL A 6 9.83 29.61 -34.15
CA VAL A 6 9.88 29.00 -32.81
C VAL A 6 9.38 27.58 -32.98
N ILE A 7 10.28 26.66 -33.32
CA ILE A 7 9.96 25.24 -33.41
C ILE A 7 10.42 24.57 -32.10
N LEU A 8 9.45 24.48 -31.19
CA LEU A 8 9.17 23.35 -30.30
C LEU A 8 10.23 22.90 -29.26
N PRO A 9 9.94 23.15 -27.97
CA PRO A 9 10.22 22.16 -26.94
C PRO A 9 8.92 21.87 -26.17
N PHE A 10 7.95 21.23 -26.82
CA PHE A 10 6.69 20.82 -26.16
C PHE A 10 6.58 19.31 -25.94
N LEU A 11 7.66 18.55 -26.21
CA LEU A 11 7.66 17.09 -26.16
C LEU A 11 8.25 16.48 -24.89
N THR A 12 8.44 17.26 -23.81
CA THR A 12 8.98 16.75 -22.54
C THR A 12 7.94 16.58 -21.43
N LEU A 13 6.67 16.89 -21.67
CA LEU A 13 5.62 16.81 -20.64
C LEU A 13 5.00 15.41 -20.43
N ILE A 14 5.42 14.37 -21.16
CA ILE A 14 4.72 13.06 -21.18
C ILE A 14 5.30 12.03 -20.18
N LEU A 15 6.25 12.39 -19.32
CA LEU A 15 6.85 11.47 -18.33
C LEU A 15 6.37 11.64 -16.89
N LEU A 16 5.29 12.41 -16.66
CA LEU A 16 4.53 12.27 -15.42
C LEU A 16 3.66 11.01 -15.54
N SER A 17 4.29 9.83 -15.46
CA SER A 17 3.57 8.60 -15.13
C SER A 17 2.94 8.82 -13.76
N CYS A 18 1.68 9.26 -13.73
CA CYS A 18 0.86 9.31 -12.54
C CYS A 18 0.64 7.88 -12.04
N HIS A 19 1.63 7.30 -11.37
CA HIS A 19 1.41 6.19 -10.46
C HIS A 19 0.54 6.76 -9.34
N ARG A 20 -0.77 6.49 -9.43
CA ARG A 20 -1.70 6.82 -8.35
C ARG A 20 -1.56 5.71 -7.33
N THR A 21 -1.01 6.05 -6.16
CA THR A 21 -0.94 5.14 -5.02
C THR A 21 -2.31 4.57 -4.72
N ASP A 22 -2.40 3.24 -4.64
CA ASP A 22 -3.62 2.58 -4.17
C ASP A 22 -3.69 2.70 -2.64
N GLU A 23 -4.33 3.76 -2.16
CA GLU A 23 -4.52 4.05 -0.74
C GLU A 23 -5.20 2.90 0.03
N LYS A 24 -6.07 2.12 -0.63
CA LYS A 24 -6.71 0.95 -0.02
C LYS A 24 -5.71 -0.18 0.18
N PHE A 25 -4.83 -0.39 -0.80
CA PHE A 25 -3.74 -1.35 -0.69
C PHE A 25 -2.77 -0.94 0.42
N CYS A 26 -2.37 0.33 0.46
CA CYS A 26 -1.48 0.83 1.51
C CYS A 26 -2.12 0.74 2.90
N SER A 27 -3.43 0.97 3.01
CA SER A 27 -4.19 0.75 4.24
C SER A 27 -4.18 -0.72 4.67
N CYS A 28 -4.36 -1.66 3.73
CA CYS A 28 -4.21 -3.10 3.98
C CYS A 28 -2.79 -3.44 4.47
N MET A 29 -1.76 -2.89 3.84
CA MET A 29 -0.37 -3.13 4.21
C MET A 29 -0.04 -2.57 5.60
N ASN A 30 -0.47 -1.35 5.91
CA ASN A 30 -0.29 -0.74 7.22
C ASN A 30 -1.02 -1.54 8.31
N LYS A 31 -2.26 -1.96 8.06
CA LYS A 31 -2.98 -2.79 9.04
C LYS A 31 -2.31 -4.15 9.24
N SER A 32 -1.75 -4.72 8.17
CA SER A 32 -0.97 -5.96 8.24
C SER A 32 0.29 -5.80 9.10
N LYS A 33 1.01 -4.68 8.99
CA LYS A 33 2.16 -4.36 9.85
C LYS A 33 1.75 -4.28 11.33
N GLU A 34 0.62 -3.63 11.65
CA GLU A 34 0.11 -3.55 13.02
C GLU A 34 -0.25 -4.93 13.59
N VAL A 35 -0.92 -5.77 12.80
CA VAL A 35 -1.27 -7.15 13.18
C VAL A 35 0.01 -7.96 13.43
N ASN A 36 1.01 -7.84 12.57
CA ASN A 36 2.30 -8.51 12.73
C ASN A 36 3.00 -8.08 14.01
N ALA A 37 3.09 -6.77 14.29
CA ALA A 37 3.72 -6.26 15.51
C ALA A 37 3.03 -6.78 16.79
N LEU A 38 1.69 -6.83 16.81
CA LEU A 38 0.96 -7.38 17.96
C LEU A 38 1.14 -8.90 18.08
N THR A 39 1.20 -9.60 16.94
CA THR A 39 1.46 -11.04 16.89
C THR A 39 2.85 -11.36 17.42
N GLU A 40 3.87 -10.60 17.01
CA GLU A 40 5.23 -10.72 17.52
C GLU A 40 5.30 -10.47 19.03
N LYS A 41 4.60 -9.44 19.53
CA LYS A 41 4.50 -9.17 20.98
C LYS A 41 3.92 -10.38 21.74
N ILE A 42 2.90 -11.02 21.20
CA ILE A 42 2.28 -12.24 21.76
C ILE A 42 3.27 -13.41 21.73
N TRP A 43 3.94 -13.63 20.59
CA TRP A 43 4.94 -14.70 20.44
C TRP A 43 6.11 -14.56 21.40
N GLN A 44 6.54 -13.32 21.66
CA GLN A 44 7.60 -13.00 22.62
C GLN A 44 7.16 -13.11 24.09
N GLN A 45 5.93 -13.57 24.36
CA GLN A 45 5.35 -13.66 25.72
C GLN A 45 5.31 -12.32 26.47
N LYS A 46 5.29 -11.20 25.73
CA LYS A 46 5.23 -9.83 26.27
C LYS A 46 3.81 -9.24 26.24
N ALA A 47 2.81 -10.06 25.92
CA ALA A 47 1.44 -9.62 25.68
C ALA A 47 0.52 -9.89 26.88
N THR A 48 -0.52 -9.07 27.00
CA THR A 48 -1.60 -9.26 27.97
C THR A 48 -2.75 -10.08 27.36
N LYS A 49 -3.73 -10.49 28.18
CA LYS A 49 -4.97 -11.11 27.68
C LYS A 49 -5.75 -10.18 26.74
N GLU A 50 -5.71 -8.88 26.99
CA GLU A 50 -6.35 -7.86 26.16
C GLU A 50 -5.71 -7.75 24.78
N ASP A 51 -4.39 -7.92 24.69
CA ASP A 51 -3.68 -7.97 23.41
C ASP A 51 -4.20 -9.11 22.53
N SER A 52 -4.51 -10.29 23.09
CA SER A 52 -5.10 -11.41 22.35
C SER A 52 -6.51 -11.11 21.82
N VAL A 53 -7.33 -10.43 22.62
CA VAL A 53 -8.67 -9.98 22.19
C VAL A 53 -8.55 -8.93 21.09
N LYS A 54 -7.62 -7.98 21.26
CA LYS A 54 -7.33 -6.92 20.28
C LYS A 54 -6.82 -7.51 18.97
N LEU A 55 -5.95 -8.53 19.02
CA LEU A 55 -5.45 -9.22 17.84
C LEU A 55 -6.58 -9.79 16.99
N LYS A 56 -7.58 -10.44 17.61
CA LYS A 56 -8.75 -10.98 16.90
C LYS A 56 -9.50 -9.88 16.13
N SER A 57 -9.75 -8.74 16.77
CA SER A 57 -10.40 -7.60 16.12
C SER A 57 -9.57 -7.03 14.96
N MET A 58 -8.26 -6.91 15.16
CA MET A 58 -7.34 -6.38 14.15
C MET A 58 -7.22 -7.31 12.93
N ILE A 59 -7.25 -8.64 13.12
CA ILE A 59 -7.26 -9.61 12.02
C ILE A 59 -8.52 -9.44 11.18
N THR A 60 -9.70 -9.30 11.79
CA THR A 60 -10.94 -9.05 11.06
C THR A 60 -10.87 -7.76 10.24
N SER A 61 -10.35 -6.68 10.85
CA SER A 61 -10.15 -5.41 10.15
C SER A 61 -9.17 -5.52 8.98
N LYS A 62 -8.04 -6.20 9.17
CA LYS A 62 -7.07 -6.50 8.11
C LYS A 62 -7.71 -7.25 6.96
N ASN A 63 -8.47 -8.32 7.25
CA ASN A 63 -9.09 -9.15 6.22
C ASN A 63 -10.08 -8.34 5.37
N LYS A 64 -10.87 -7.45 5.98
CA LYS A 64 -11.76 -6.55 5.26
C LYS A 64 -11.01 -5.56 4.36
N LEU A 65 -9.92 -4.97 4.84
CA LEU A 65 -9.10 -4.05 4.03
C LEU A 65 -8.39 -4.76 2.88
N CYS A 66 -7.99 -6.02 3.09
CA CYS A 66 -7.18 -6.78 2.15
C CYS A 66 -7.99 -7.65 1.18
N GLU A 67 -9.32 -7.70 1.30
CA GLU A 67 -10.21 -8.64 0.58
C GLU A 67 -10.02 -8.57 -0.94
N MET A 68 -10.00 -7.37 -1.51
CA MET A 68 -9.87 -7.16 -2.96
C MET A 68 -8.49 -7.57 -3.53
N TYR A 69 -7.51 -7.82 -2.66
CA TYR A 69 -6.16 -8.21 -3.03
C TYR A 69 -5.87 -9.70 -2.79
N ALA A 70 -6.82 -10.45 -2.20
CA ALA A 70 -6.62 -11.84 -1.82
C ALA A 70 -6.37 -12.79 -3.00
N LEU A 71 -6.86 -12.43 -4.20
CA LEU A 71 -6.71 -13.21 -5.43
C LEU A 71 -5.55 -12.74 -6.32
N LYS A 72 -4.84 -11.68 -5.93
CA LYS A 72 -3.68 -11.19 -6.69
C LYS A 72 -2.48 -12.09 -6.46
N ASN A 73 -1.70 -12.29 -7.52
CA ASN A 73 -0.46 -13.04 -7.41
C ASN A 73 0.68 -12.18 -6.81
N GLY A 74 1.81 -12.83 -6.51
CA GLY A 74 2.96 -12.18 -5.87
C GLY A 74 3.53 -11.00 -6.68
N GLU A 75 3.57 -11.08 -8.01
CA GLU A 75 4.09 -10.01 -8.85
C GLU A 75 3.15 -8.79 -8.85
N GLU A 76 1.85 -9.02 -8.96
CA GLU A 76 0.84 -7.96 -8.87
C GLU A 76 0.90 -7.23 -7.51
N LEU A 77 1.07 -7.98 -6.43
CA LEU A 77 1.17 -7.43 -5.09
C LEU A 77 2.48 -6.67 -4.86
N LEU A 78 3.58 -7.10 -5.49
CA LEU A 78 4.85 -6.38 -5.44
C LEU A 78 4.75 -5.02 -6.12
N LYS A 79 4.15 -4.96 -7.32
CA LYS A 79 3.92 -3.69 -8.04
C LYS A 79 3.09 -2.72 -7.20
N LEU A 80 1.99 -3.19 -6.60
CA LEU A 80 1.15 -2.37 -5.73
C LEU A 80 1.90 -1.88 -4.48
N ARG A 81 2.88 -2.64 -4.00
CA ARG A 81 3.68 -2.29 -2.82
C ARG A 81 4.69 -1.19 -3.10
N GLU A 82 5.25 -1.12 -4.30
CA GLU A 82 6.21 -0.07 -4.68
C GLU A 82 5.62 1.34 -4.50
N ASP A 83 4.29 1.45 -4.62
CA ASP A 83 3.57 2.71 -4.45
C ASP A 83 3.28 3.09 -2.98
N CYS A 84 3.42 2.14 -2.05
CA CYS A 84 3.21 2.36 -0.62
C CYS A 84 4.53 2.73 0.06
N LYS A 85 4.76 4.03 0.27
CA LYS A 85 5.90 4.57 1.03
C LYS A 85 5.68 4.44 2.53
#